data_AF-A0AA38PN37-F1
#
_entry.id   AF-A0AA38PN37-F1
#
_cell.length_a   1.000
_cell.length_b   1.000
_cell.length_c   1.000
_cell.angle_alpha   90.00
_cell.angle_beta   90.00
_cell.angle_gamma   90.00
#
_symmetry.space_group_name_H-M   'P 1'
#
loop_
_entity.id
_entity.type
_entity.pdbx_description
1 polymer ?
#
loop_
_entity_poly.entity_id
_entity_poly.type
_entity_poly.pdbx_seq_one_letter_code
_entity_poly.pdbx_strand_id
1 'polypeptide(L)'
;VIGKDLLEQIWADMERTVLPSWIQKAPPKWGIPASGKLSADEYKVICSIHLVITLIRVWGYENEEGPQSRRFQMLLNFLDLVHSIHVLFLRETSAKLRAYYKTQILKYLRTVLELFPDVTLASNHHLAVHIVNDL
;
A
#
# COMPACT_ATOMS: atom_id res chain seq x y z
N VAL A 1 3.52 10.77 7.36
CA VAL A 1 4.37 9.72 6.77
C VAL A 1 4.79 10.06 5.35
N ILE A 2 3.84 10.27 4.42
CA ILE A 2 4.14 10.81 3.10
C ILE A 2 4.19 12.34 3.22
N GLY A 3 5.40 12.90 3.11
CA GLY A 3 5.63 14.35 3.09
C GLY A 3 5.52 14.92 1.68
N LYS A 4 5.63 16.26 1.57
CA LYS A 4 5.54 16.98 0.29
C LYS A 4 6.55 16.47 -0.74
N ASP A 5 7.81 16.32 -0.34
CA ASP A 5 8.90 15.91 -1.25
C ASP A 5 8.67 14.51 -1.82
N LEU A 6 8.14 13.60 -1.01
CA LEU A 6 7.81 12.25 -1.47
C LEU A 6 6.60 12.26 -2.40
N LEU A 7 5.62 13.14 -2.16
CA LEU A 7 4.45 13.28 -3.02
C LEU A 7 4.82 13.80 -4.42
N GLU A 8 5.77 14.75 -4.49
CA GLU A 8 6.33 15.23 -5.76
C GLU A 8 7.05 14.11 -6.52
N GLN A 9 7.80 13.26 -5.83
CA GLN A 9 8.42 12.09 -6.44
C GLN A 9 7.39 11.07 -6.96
N ILE A 10 6.31 10.84 -6.19
CA ILE A 10 5.23 9.95 -6.63
C ILE A 10 4.61 10.48 -7.92
N TRP A 11 4.30 11.78 -8.01
CA TRP A 11 3.73 12.35 -9.24
C TRP A 11 4.70 12.28 -10.42
N ALA A 12 5.99 12.52 -10.20
CA ALA A 12 7.01 12.38 -11.25
C ALA A 12 7.15 10.94 -11.75
N ASP A 13 7.02 9.95 -10.87
CA ASP A 13 7.03 8.53 -11.25
C ASP A 13 5.72 8.13 -11.94
N MET A 14 4.58 8.68 -11.52
CA MET A 14 3.28 8.49 -12.18
C MET A 14 3.30 8.97 -13.63
N GLU A 15 3.88 10.15 -13.90
CA GLU A 15 4.01 10.69 -15.27
C GLU A 15 4.84 9.79 -16.18
N ARG A 16 5.80 9.05 -15.61
CA ARG A 16 6.67 8.11 -16.33
C ARG A 16 6.09 6.68 -16.41
N THR A 17 5.04 6.38 -15.65
CA THR A 17 4.43 5.05 -15.60
C THR A 17 3.46 4.86 -16.76
N VAL A 18 3.72 3.88 -17.62
CA VAL A 18 2.79 3.47 -18.68
C VAL A 18 1.85 2.41 -18.13
N LEU A 19 0.56 2.73 -18.05
CA LEU A 19 -0.49 1.80 -17.63
C LEU A 19 -1.15 1.13 -18.85
N PRO A 20 -1.54 -0.15 -18.74
CA PRO A 20 -2.44 -0.78 -19.70
C PRO A 20 -3.74 0.02 -19.86
N SER A 21 -4.34 -0.05 -21.04
CA SER A 21 -5.55 0.73 -21.40
C SER A 21 -6.77 0.44 -20.53
N TRP A 22 -6.82 -0.73 -19.89
CA TRP A 22 -7.92 -1.18 -19.04
C TRP A 22 -7.78 -0.74 -17.57
N ILE A 23 -6.67 -0.10 -17.20
CA ILE A 23 -6.49 0.47 -15.85
C ILE A 23 -6.93 1.92 -15.87
N GLN A 24 -7.86 2.28 -14.97
CA GLN A 24 -8.23 3.68 -14.77
C GLN A 24 -7.04 4.47 -14.22
N LYS A 25 -6.70 5.58 -14.88
CA LYS A 25 -5.61 6.44 -14.40
C LYS A 25 -6.02 7.15 -13.12
N ALA A 26 -5.10 7.21 -12.16
CA ALA A 26 -5.24 8.08 -11.00
C ALA A 26 -5.15 9.56 -11.43
N PRO A 27 -5.86 10.47 -10.74
CA PRO A 27 -5.82 11.88 -11.08
C PRO A 27 -4.43 12.46 -10.82
N PRO A 28 -3.94 13.38 -11.67
CA PRO A 28 -2.66 14.03 -11.44
C PRO A 28 -2.72 14.85 -10.16
N LYS A 29 -1.57 14.98 -9.47
CA LYS A 29 -1.42 15.82 -8.30
C LYS A 29 -2.42 15.53 -7.16
N TRP A 30 -2.81 14.27 -6.97
CA TRP A 30 -3.68 13.88 -5.86
C TRP A 30 -2.99 14.12 -4.50
N GLY A 31 -3.78 14.37 -3.45
CA GLY A 31 -3.26 14.62 -2.10
C GLY A 31 -3.04 16.10 -1.76
N ILE A 32 -3.36 17.03 -2.67
CA ILE A 32 -3.50 18.46 -2.37
C ILE A 32 -4.98 18.85 -2.22
N PRO A 33 -5.31 19.89 -1.43
CA PRO A 33 -6.70 20.30 -1.21
C PRO A 33 -7.48 20.61 -2.50
N ALA A 34 -6.79 21.07 -3.55
CA ALA A 34 -7.39 21.44 -4.83
C ALA A 34 -7.84 20.24 -5.69
N SER A 35 -7.35 19.02 -5.43
CA SER A 35 -7.54 17.86 -6.32
C SER A 35 -8.81 17.06 -6.04
N GLY A 36 -9.66 17.51 -5.11
CA GLY A 36 -10.91 16.85 -4.77
C GLY A 36 -10.73 15.50 -4.06
N LYS A 37 -11.79 14.69 -4.05
CA LYS A 37 -11.81 13.37 -3.42
C LYS A 37 -11.48 12.29 -4.43
N LEU A 38 -10.71 11.31 -3.99
CA LEU A 38 -10.41 10.10 -4.76
C LEU A 38 -11.56 9.10 -4.64
N SER A 39 -11.92 8.48 -5.76
CA SER A 39 -12.78 7.31 -5.82
C SER A 39 -12.06 6.06 -5.33
N ALA A 40 -12.82 5.00 -5.02
CA ALA A 40 -12.24 3.74 -4.56
C ALA A 40 -11.29 3.10 -5.59
N ASP A 41 -11.60 3.20 -6.88
CA ASP A 41 -10.75 2.64 -7.93
C ASP A 41 -9.45 3.46 -8.13
N GLU A 42 -9.53 4.78 -8.00
CA GLU A 42 -8.34 5.63 -8.00
C GLU A 42 -7.43 5.35 -6.78
N TYR A 43 -8.02 5.18 -5.59
CA TYR A 43 -7.26 4.74 -4.42
C TYR A 43 -6.56 3.40 -4.65
N LYS A 44 -7.26 2.45 -5.28
CA LYS A 44 -6.69 1.15 -5.61
C LYS A 44 -5.46 1.30 -6.50
N VAL A 45 -5.56 2.04 -7.60
CA VAL A 45 -4.45 2.24 -8.56
C VAL A 45 -3.28 2.96 -7.90
N ILE A 46 -3.56 3.99 -7.10
CA ILE A 46 -2.53 4.70 -6.33
C ILE A 46 -1.80 3.73 -5.41
N CYS A 47 -2.53 2.96 -4.60
CA CYS A 47 -1.93 2.09 -3.59
C CYS A 47 -1.23 0.86 -4.16
N SER A 48 -1.77 0.22 -5.20
CA SER A 48 -1.21 -1.04 -5.72
C SER A 48 -0.18 -0.86 -6.82
N ILE A 49 -0.11 0.32 -7.45
CA ILE A 49 0.82 0.57 -8.57
C ILE A 49 1.76 1.72 -8.21
N HIS A 50 1.23 2.93 -8.10
CA HIS A 50 2.09 4.13 -8.04
C HIS A 50 2.88 4.22 -6.74
N LEU A 51 2.25 3.97 -5.58
CA LEU A 51 2.95 3.92 -4.30
C LEU A 51 3.94 2.75 -4.25
N VAL A 52 3.60 1.59 -4.82
CA VAL A 52 4.53 0.44 -4.86
C VAL A 52 5.80 0.82 -5.64
N ILE A 53 5.66 1.38 -6.83
CA ILE A 53 6.79 1.81 -7.67
C ILE A 53 7.68 2.81 -6.91
N THR A 54 7.09 3.91 -6.43
CA THR A 54 7.89 4.98 -5.83
C THR A 54 8.46 4.59 -4.47
N LEU A 55 7.71 3.91 -3.60
CA LEU A 55 8.21 3.55 -2.27
C LEU A 55 9.29 2.46 -2.35
N ILE A 56 9.20 1.51 -3.29
CA ILE A 56 10.30 0.54 -3.52
C ILE A 56 11.56 1.27 -4.01
N ARG A 57 11.41 2.25 -4.91
CA ARG A 57 12.55 3.05 -5.38
C ARG A 57 13.18 3.85 -4.24
N VAL A 58 12.39 4.68 -3.55
CA VAL A 58 12.89 5.67 -2.59
C VAL A 58 13.24 5.08 -1.23
N TRP A 59 12.41 4.17 -0.69
CA TRP A 59 12.64 3.57 0.63
C TRP A 59 13.33 2.21 0.57
N GLY A 60 13.47 1.63 -0.63
CA GLY A 60 14.19 0.38 -0.88
C GLY A 60 15.56 0.63 -1.51
N TYR A 61 15.59 0.84 -2.84
CA TYR A 61 16.83 0.88 -3.61
C TYR A 61 17.70 2.12 -3.36
N GLU A 62 17.09 3.30 -3.29
CA GLU A 62 17.78 4.58 -3.05
C GLU A 62 17.97 4.89 -1.57
N ASN A 63 17.62 3.95 -0.69
CA ASN A 63 17.67 4.17 0.74
C ASN A 63 19.09 3.94 1.29
N GLU A 64 19.83 5.03 1.46
CA GLU A 64 21.19 5.05 2.00
C GLU A 64 21.28 4.56 3.45
N GLU A 65 20.19 4.66 4.23
CA GLU A 65 20.12 4.19 5.62
C GLU A 65 20.05 2.64 5.72
N GLY A 66 19.79 1.97 4.59
CA GLY A 66 19.80 0.51 4.48
C GLY A 66 18.58 -0.20 5.09
N PRO A 67 18.61 -1.55 5.13
CA PRO A 67 17.44 -2.38 5.48
C PRO A 67 16.96 -2.25 6.92
N GLN A 68 17.79 -1.74 7.83
CA GLN A 68 17.43 -1.54 9.24
C GLN A 68 16.76 -0.19 9.49
N SER A 69 16.74 0.69 8.50
CA SER A 69 16.11 2.00 8.62
C SER A 69 14.59 1.90 8.82
N ARG A 70 14.04 2.87 9.54
CA ARG A 70 12.60 2.95 9.77
C ARG A 70 11.81 3.05 8.45
N ARG A 71 12.34 3.77 7.45
CA ARG A 71 11.72 3.91 6.12
C ARG A 71 11.63 2.57 5.39
N PHE A 72 12.68 1.76 5.43
CA PHE A 72 12.66 0.42 4.84
C PHE A 72 11.66 -0.49 5.54
N GLN A 73 11.60 -0.45 6.88
CA GLN A 73 10.61 -1.22 7.64
C GLN A 73 9.17 -0.79 7.32
N MET A 74 8.93 0.51 7.14
CA MET A 74 7.64 1.04 6.70
C MET A 74 7.27 0.61 5.28
N LEU A 75 8.26 0.52 4.36
CA LEU A 75 8.06 -0.07 3.04
C LEU A 75 7.62 -1.53 3.16
N LEU A 76 8.32 -2.35 3.96
CA LEU A 76 7.96 -3.75 4.15
C LEU A 76 6.55 -3.92 4.74
N ASN A 77 6.21 -3.11 5.74
CA ASN A 77 4.86 -3.07 6.30
C ASN A 77 3.80 -2.74 5.23
N PHE A 78 4.07 -1.74 4.38
CA PHE A 78 3.18 -1.39 3.28
C PHE A 78 3.05 -2.52 2.25
N LEU A 79 4.14 -3.20 1.90
CA LEU A 79 4.10 -4.33 0.96
C LEU A 79 3.34 -5.53 1.51
N ASP A 80 3.40 -5.80 2.82
CA ASP A 80 2.57 -6.83 3.45
C ASP A 80 1.06 -6.52 3.25
N LEU A 81 0.65 -5.25 3.38
CA LEU A 81 -0.72 -4.81 3.07
C LEU A 81 -1.06 -4.94 1.57
N VAL A 82 -0.14 -4.56 0.68
CA VAL A 82 -0.35 -4.70 -0.77
C VAL A 82 -0.53 -6.16 -1.17
N HIS A 83 0.24 -7.08 -0.58
CA HIS A 83 0.07 -8.51 -0.81
C HIS A 83 -1.29 -9.02 -0.33
N SER A 84 -1.77 -8.59 0.84
CA SER A 84 -3.10 -9.00 1.30
C SER A 84 -4.20 -8.48 0.38
N ILE A 85 -4.10 -7.23 -0.08
CA ILE A 85 -5.03 -6.63 -1.04
C ILE A 85 -4.99 -7.35 -2.39
N HIS A 86 -3.81 -7.75 -2.88
CA HIS A 86 -3.68 -8.49 -4.13
C HIS A 86 -4.51 -9.77 -4.11
N VAL A 87 -4.47 -10.54 -3.02
CA VAL A 87 -5.29 -11.76 -2.88
C VAL A 87 -6.78 -11.45 -3.06
N LEU A 88 -7.27 -10.37 -2.45
CA LEU A 88 -8.68 -9.96 -2.58
C LEU A 88 -9.03 -9.60 -4.02
N PHE A 89 -8.09 -9.05 -4.78
CA PHE A 89 -8.30 -8.69 -6.18
C PHE A 89 -8.28 -9.87 -7.15
N LEU A 90 -7.72 -11.02 -6.77
CA LEU A 90 -7.80 -12.23 -7.60
C LEU A 90 -9.25 -12.71 -7.76
N ARG A 91 -10.13 -12.39 -6.79
CA ARG A 91 -11.53 -12.87 -6.76
C ARG A 91 -11.64 -14.40 -6.84
N GLU A 92 -10.60 -15.08 -6.36
CA GLU A 92 -10.51 -16.53 -6.26
C GLU A 92 -10.33 -16.93 -4.80
N THR A 93 -10.86 -18.10 -4.45
CA THR A 93 -10.85 -18.62 -3.09
C THR A 93 -10.19 -19.99 -3.04
N SER A 94 -9.21 -20.14 -2.15
CA SER A 94 -8.54 -21.42 -1.92
C SER A 94 -7.90 -21.45 -0.54
N ALA A 95 -7.69 -22.65 0.00
CA ALA A 95 -7.00 -22.82 1.27
C ALA A 95 -5.61 -22.15 1.28
N LYS A 96 -4.90 -22.19 0.15
CA LYS A 96 -3.59 -21.54 -0.01
C LYS A 96 -3.70 -20.01 0.03
N LEU A 97 -4.66 -19.44 -0.70
CA LEU A 97 -4.89 -17.98 -0.73
C LEU A 97 -5.35 -17.46 0.63
N ARG A 98 -6.24 -18.17 1.32
CA ARG A 98 -6.63 -17.87 2.71
C ARG A 98 -5.44 -17.81 3.65
N ALA A 99 -4.60 -18.85 3.61
CA ALA A 99 -3.43 -18.93 4.48
C ALA A 99 -2.45 -17.78 4.19
N TYR A 100 -2.19 -17.51 2.90
CA TYR A 100 -1.32 -16.41 2.48
C TYR A 100 -1.88 -15.05 2.92
N TYR A 101 -3.15 -14.74 2.64
CA TYR A 101 -3.81 -13.51 3.09
C TYR A 101 -3.68 -13.32 4.60
N LYS A 102 -4.03 -14.35 5.38
CA LYS A 102 -3.96 -14.31 6.86
C LYS A 102 -2.55 -14.00 7.35
N THR A 103 -1.53 -14.61 6.77
CA THR A 103 -0.14 -14.35 7.13
C THR A 103 0.23 -12.89 6.85
N GLN A 104 -0.10 -12.37 5.67
CA GLN A 104 0.27 -11.00 5.28
C GLN A 104 -0.46 -9.94 6.13
N ILE A 105 -1.78 -10.08 6.33
CA ILE A 105 -2.55 -9.09 7.10
C ILE A 105 -2.12 -9.06 8.58
N LEU A 106 -1.84 -10.21 9.19
CA LEU A 106 -1.36 -10.26 10.58
C LEU A 106 0.04 -9.66 10.72
N LYS A 107 0.92 -9.91 9.75
CA LYS A 107 2.27 -9.32 9.73
C LYS A 107 2.20 -7.80 9.60
N TYR A 108 1.36 -7.29 8.70
CA TYR A 108 1.05 -5.86 8.57
C TYR A 108 0.57 -5.27 9.90
N LEU A 109 -0.46 -5.83 10.52
CA LEU A 109 -1.04 -5.25 11.75
C LEU A 109 -0.06 -5.25 12.92
N ARG A 110 0.72 -6.32 13.09
CA ARG A 110 1.75 -6.40 14.11
C ARG A 110 2.80 -5.30 13.92
N THR A 111 3.32 -5.18 12.69
CA THR A 111 4.39 -4.22 12.40
C THR A 111 3.88 -2.76 12.38
N VAL A 112 2.59 -2.51 12.15
CA VAL A 112 1.98 -1.18 12.37
C VAL A 112 2.14 -0.77 13.84
N LEU A 113 1.80 -1.65 14.79
CA LEU A 113 1.91 -1.35 16.23
C LEU A 113 3.37 -1.15 16.67
N GLU A 114 4.31 -1.86 16.05
CA GLU A 114 5.75 -1.68 16.32
C GLU A 114 6.28 -0.35 15.74
N LEU A 115 5.88 0.02 14.52
CA LEU A 115 6.35 1.23 13.83
C LEU A 115 5.67 2.52 14.30
N PHE A 116 4.46 2.42 14.82
CA PHE A 116 3.62 3.54 15.23
C PHE A 116 3.00 3.26 16.61
N PRO A 117 3.78 3.40 17.70
CA PRO A 117 3.36 3.03 19.04
C PRO A 117 2.13 3.81 19.55
N ASP A 118 1.89 5.02 19.01
CA ASP A 118 0.77 5.86 19.38
C ASP A 118 -0.53 5.55 18.60
N VAL A 119 -0.48 4.60 17.66
CA VAL A 119 -1.64 4.24 16.82
C VAL A 119 -2.44 3.12 17.47
N THR A 120 -3.75 3.32 17.59
CA THR A 120 -4.69 2.26 17.94
C THR A 120 -5.32 1.65 16.69
N LEU A 121 -5.54 0.34 16.71
CA LEU A 121 -6.17 -0.35 15.59
C LEU A 121 -7.66 0.03 15.51
N ALA A 122 -8.02 0.75 14.44
CA ALA A 122 -9.42 1.00 14.08
C ALA A 122 -10.22 -0.28 13.77
N SER A 123 -11.55 -0.20 13.83
CA SER A 123 -12.47 -1.31 13.53
C SER A 123 -12.24 -1.95 12.15
N ASN A 124 -11.82 -1.17 11.16
CA ASN A 124 -11.51 -1.69 9.82
C ASN A 124 -10.33 -2.68 9.83
N HIS A 125 -9.36 -2.50 10.74
CA HIS A 125 -8.27 -3.46 10.91
C HIS A 125 -8.78 -4.80 11.45
N HIS A 126 -9.73 -4.76 12.39
CA HIS A 126 -10.37 -5.97 12.89
C HIS A 126 -11.17 -6.67 11.79
N LEU A 127 -11.95 -5.91 11.01
CA LEU A 127 -12.69 -6.45 9.86
C LEU A 127 -11.76 -7.11 8.84
N ALA A 128 -10.62 -6.49 8.54
CA ALA A 128 -9.63 -7.05 7.61
C ALA A 128 -9.12 -8.43 8.02
N VAL A 129 -9.04 -8.74 9.33
CA VAL A 129 -8.65 -10.08 9.80
C VAL A 129 -9.73 -11.11 9.50
N HIS A 130 -11.01 -10.73 9.55
CA HIS A 130 -12.14 -11.64 9.33
C HIS A 130 -12.43 -11.94 7.86
N ILE A 131 -11.92 -11.14 6.93
CA ILE A 131 -12.06 -11.38 5.47
C ILE A 131 -11.55 -12.77 5.07
N VAL A 132 -10.61 -13.37 5.81
CA VAL A 132 -10.14 -14.74 5.57
C VAL A 132 -11.27 -15.79 5.61
N ASN A 133 -12.35 -15.52 6.35
CA ASN A 133 -13.49 -16.42 6.44
C ASN A 133 -14.34 -16.42 5.16
N ASP A 134 -14.22 -15.34 4.37
CA ASP A 134 -14.93 -15.14 3.11
C ASP A 134 -14.07 -15.51 1.87
N LEU A 135 -12.81 -15.92 2.09
CA LEU A 135 -11.83 -16.34 1.08
C LEU A 135 -11.68 -17.87 0.97
#